data_AF-A0A2N5K4W5-F1
#
_entry.id   AF-A0A2N5K4W5-F1
#
_cell.length_a   1.000
_cell.length_b   1.000
_cell.length_c   1.000
_cell.angle_alpha   90.00
_cell.angle_beta   90.00
_cell.angle_gamma   90.00
#
_symmetry.space_group_name_H-M   'P 1'
#
loop_
_entity.id
_entity.type
_entity.pdbx_description
1 polymer ?
#
loop_
_entity_poly.entity_id
_entity_poly.type
_entity_poly.pdbx_seq_one_letter_code
_entity_poly.pdbx_strand_id
1 'polypeptide(L)'
;KQAQPLYDAYGLKIAGDANYGPLKDGRTRQEGSDFNDYLGIAWQYSDQLDEPEAEQFGSLDCSGFMRMVWGYRGGIPLTLRPNGIALPRRSFEMLESAPGVVIIRNTGMRPTNLSRLAPGDLLFFDASSDDAERIDHVGMYLGPDTTGAHRFISSRKTINGPTMGDKGGRSILDGTGTYAKSFRAARRL
;
A
#
# COMPACT_ATOMS: atom_id res chain seq x y z
N LYS A 1 -16.86 13.03 -0.96
CA LYS A 1 -17.94 12.16 -1.46
C LYS A 1 -17.58 10.75 -1.04
N GLN A 2 -18.41 10.07 -0.27
CA GLN A 2 -18.18 8.67 0.13
C GLN A 2 -18.43 7.76 -1.08
N ALA A 3 -17.57 6.77 -1.30
CA ALA A 3 -17.77 5.78 -2.35
C ALA A 3 -18.87 4.80 -1.93
N GLN A 4 -19.87 4.63 -2.80
CA GLN A 4 -20.95 3.69 -2.55
C GLN A 4 -20.40 2.26 -2.48
N PRO A 5 -20.81 1.46 -1.49
CA PRO A 5 -20.36 0.07 -1.40
C PRO A 5 -20.91 -0.74 -2.57
N LEU A 6 -20.06 -1.62 -3.12
CA LEU A 6 -20.46 -2.63 -4.08
C LEU A 6 -20.42 -3.99 -3.41
N TYR A 7 -21.41 -4.82 -3.72
CA TYR A 7 -21.54 -6.17 -3.20
C TYR A 7 -21.54 -7.18 -4.34
N ASP A 8 -21.03 -8.38 -4.10
CA ASP A 8 -21.18 -9.49 -5.02
C ASP A 8 -22.55 -10.18 -4.89
N ALA A 9 -22.77 -11.24 -5.68
CA ALA A 9 -24.02 -12.00 -5.67
C ALA A 9 -24.32 -12.71 -4.34
N TYR A 10 -23.33 -12.85 -3.46
CA TYR A 10 -23.44 -13.50 -2.15
C TYR A 10 -23.53 -12.50 -1.00
N GLY A 11 -23.54 -11.20 -1.30
CA GLY A 11 -23.64 -10.13 -0.31
C GLY A 11 -22.30 -9.75 0.34
N LEU A 12 -21.17 -10.20 -0.20
CA LEU A 12 -19.85 -9.76 0.24
C LEU A 12 -19.57 -8.34 -0.26
N LYS A 13 -19.13 -7.43 0.61
CA LYS A 13 -18.69 -6.09 0.19
C LYS A 13 -17.37 -6.20 -0.56
N ILE A 14 -17.41 -5.99 -1.87
CA ILE A 14 -16.25 -6.09 -2.75
C ILE A 14 -15.62 -4.74 -3.11
N ALA A 15 -16.30 -3.61 -2.87
CA ALA A 15 -15.74 -2.27 -3.04
C ALA A 15 -16.49 -1.22 -2.20
N GLY A 16 -15.97 0.01 -2.16
CA GLY A 16 -16.49 1.13 -1.36
C GLY A 16 -15.41 1.73 -0.47
N ASP A 17 -15.80 2.65 0.40
CA ASP A 17 -14.85 3.30 1.33
C ASP A 17 -14.11 2.26 2.19
N ALA A 18 -12.82 2.51 2.38
CA ALA A 18 -11.95 1.76 3.27
C ALA A 18 -11.35 2.72 4.30
N ASN A 19 -11.30 2.29 5.56
CA ASN A 19 -10.50 2.97 6.56
C ASN A 19 -9.01 2.58 6.39
N TYR A 20 -8.08 3.30 7.03
CA TYR A 20 -6.70 2.82 7.17
C TYR A 20 -6.58 1.76 8.26
N GLY A 21 -7.32 1.97 9.35
CA GLY A 21 -7.33 1.17 10.57
C GLY A 21 -8.07 1.93 11.67
N PRO A 22 -8.35 1.29 12.81
CA PRO A 22 -8.98 1.92 13.97
C PRO A 22 -8.11 3.03 14.56
N LEU A 23 -8.72 3.94 15.31
CA LEU A 23 -7.98 4.96 16.06
C LEU A 23 -7.36 4.34 17.31
N LYS A 24 -6.04 4.44 17.41
CA LYS A 24 -5.27 4.17 18.62
C LYS A 24 -5.22 5.43 19.49
N ASP A 25 -5.64 5.31 20.74
CA ASP A 25 -5.68 6.38 21.75
C ASP A 25 -6.41 7.66 21.28
N GLY A 26 -7.35 7.52 20.33
CA GLY A 26 -8.07 8.63 19.71
C GLY A 26 -7.23 9.58 18.85
N ARG A 27 -5.96 9.26 18.57
CA ARG A 27 -5.01 10.18 17.91
C ARG A 27 -4.50 9.69 16.57
N THR A 28 -3.97 8.48 16.51
CA THR A 28 -3.33 7.94 15.30
C THR A 28 -4.06 6.69 14.84
N ARG A 29 -3.93 6.34 13.56
CA ARG A 29 -4.51 5.09 13.06
C ARG A 29 -3.52 3.96 13.18
N GLN A 30 -4.02 2.82 13.64
CA GLN A 30 -3.26 1.59 13.75
C GLN A 30 -2.89 1.03 12.37
N GLU A 31 -1.66 0.52 12.26
CA GLU A 31 -1.21 -0.33 11.16
C GLU A 31 -1.54 -1.79 11.48
N GLY A 32 -1.82 -2.60 10.46
CA GLY A 32 -2.24 -3.98 10.65
C GLY A 32 -3.28 -4.43 9.62
N SER A 33 -4.05 -3.50 9.03
CA SER A 33 -5.20 -3.89 8.22
C SER A 33 -4.80 -4.39 6.84
N ASP A 34 -5.25 -5.59 6.49
CA ASP A 34 -5.00 -6.27 5.21
C ASP A 34 -6.31 -6.46 4.41
N PHE A 35 -6.20 -7.05 3.22
CA PHE A 35 -7.34 -7.22 2.31
C PHE A 35 -8.48 -8.06 2.89
N ASN A 36 -8.17 -9.06 3.73
CA ASN A 36 -9.13 -9.93 4.38
C ASN A 36 -9.96 -9.16 5.42
N ASP A 37 -9.37 -8.21 6.15
CA ASP A 37 -10.10 -7.33 7.08
C ASP A 37 -11.10 -6.42 6.36
N TYR A 38 -10.69 -5.88 5.21
CA TYR A 38 -11.58 -5.06 4.40
C TYR A 38 -12.83 -5.81 3.94
N LEU A 39 -12.62 -7.06 3.49
CA LEU A 39 -13.68 -7.92 2.96
C LEU A 39 -14.47 -8.60 4.08
N GLY A 40 -13.85 -8.83 5.25
CA GLY A 40 -14.41 -9.65 6.32
C GLY A 40 -14.44 -11.13 5.97
N ILE A 41 -13.37 -11.65 5.35
CA ILE A 41 -13.27 -13.06 4.96
C ILE A 41 -12.06 -13.71 5.62
N ALA A 42 -12.16 -15.01 5.94
CA ALA A 42 -10.97 -15.79 6.27
C ALA A 42 -10.13 -16.03 5.01
N TRP A 43 -8.80 -16.03 5.14
CA TRP A 43 -7.88 -16.30 4.05
C TRP A 43 -6.90 -17.42 4.38
N GLN A 44 -6.82 -18.41 3.49
CA GLN A 44 -5.90 -19.53 3.64
C GLN A 44 -4.56 -19.22 2.95
N TYR A 45 -3.50 -19.01 3.73
CA TYR A 45 -2.12 -19.08 3.25
C TYR A 45 -1.66 -20.54 3.17
N SER A 46 -0.48 -20.78 2.59
CA SER A 46 0.06 -22.14 2.43
C SER A 46 0.22 -22.92 3.75
N ASP A 47 0.44 -22.21 4.85
CA ASP A 47 0.80 -22.75 6.16
C ASP A 47 -0.17 -22.36 7.29
N GLN A 48 -1.06 -21.40 7.06
CA GLN A 48 -1.92 -20.84 8.11
C GLN A 48 -3.23 -20.29 7.55
N LEU A 49 -4.33 -20.52 8.27
CA LEU A 49 -5.59 -19.79 8.10
C LEU A 49 -5.51 -18.48 8.87
N ASP A 50 -5.88 -17.37 8.23
CA ASP A 50 -5.87 -16.03 8.78
C ASP A 50 -7.29 -15.48 8.80
N GLU A 51 -7.79 -15.18 10.01
CA GLU A 51 -9.14 -14.67 10.23
C GLU A 51 -9.11 -13.14 10.20
N PRO A 52 -10.15 -12.46 9.69
CA PRO A 52 -10.18 -11.00 9.68
C PRO A 52 -10.29 -10.46 11.11
N GLU A 53 -9.51 -9.42 11.42
CA GLU A 53 -9.61 -8.75 12.71
C GLU A 53 -10.89 -7.91 12.79
N ALA A 54 -11.76 -8.25 13.75
CA ALA A 54 -13.06 -7.57 13.93
C ALA A 54 -12.91 -6.05 14.11
N GLU A 55 -11.87 -5.58 14.81
CA GLU A 55 -11.61 -4.16 15.03
C GLU A 55 -11.12 -3.42 13.77
N GLN A 56 -10.64 -4.16 12.78
CA GLN A 56 -10.09 -3.63 11.53
C GLN A 56 -11.06 -3.82 10.36
N PHE A 57 -12.26 -4.34 10.60
CA PHE A 57 -13.26 -4.58 9.55
C PHE A 57 -13.46 -3.36 8.65
N GLY A 58 -13.37 -3.57 7.33
CA GLY A 58 -13.47 -2.51 6.34
C GLY A 58 -12.23 -1.60 6.24
N SER A 59 -11.08 -2.01 6.77
CA SER A 59 -9.83 -1.24 6.74
C SER A 59 -8.79 -1.84 5.78
N LEU A 60 -7.94 -0.99 5.21
CA LEU A 60 -6.80 -1.33 4.35
C LEU A 60 -5.66 -0.37 4.69
N ASP A 61 -4.58 -0.86 5.28
CA ASP A 61 -3.37 -0.05 5.45
C ASP A 61 -2.58 0.07 4.13
N CYS A 62 -1.41 0.71 4.15
CA CYS A 62 -0.63 0.96 2.94
C CYS A 62 -0.29 -0.33 2.17
N SER A 63 0.14 -1.36 2.88
CA SER A 63 0.57 -2.65 2.31
C SER A 63 -0.61 -3.60 2.14
N GLY A 64 -1.61 -3.54 3.02
CA GLY A 64 -2.88 -4.23 2.84
C GLY A 64 -3.62 -3.79 1.57
N PHE A 65 -3.60 -2.49 1.25
CA PHE A 65 -4.13 -1.98 -0.01
C PHE A 65 -3.37 -2.54 -1.23
N MET A 66 -2.04 -2.67 -1.15
CA MET A 66 -1.27 -3.30 -2.24
C MET A 66 -1.59 -4.79 -2.38
N ARG A 67 -1.76 -5.52 -1.28
CA ARG A 67 -2.14 -6.94 -1.30
C ARG A 67 -3.56 -7.16 -1.79
N MET A 68 -4.46 -6.22 -1.52
CA MET A 68 -5.80 -6.18 -2.12
C MET A 68 -5.72 -6.05 -3.65
N VAL A 69 -4.92 -5.12 -4.17
CA VAL A 69 -4.81 -4.87 -5.62
C VAL A 69 -4.08 -6.01 -6.33
N TRP A 70 -2.87 -6.34 -5.87
CA TRP A 70 -1.97 -7.26 -6.57
C TRP A 70 -2.16 -8.72 -6.19
N GLY A 71 -2.50 -8.98 -4.93
CA GLY A 71 -2.73 -10.33 -4.43
C GLY A 71 -4.15 -10.80 -4.69
N TYR A 72 -5.09 -10.32 -3.88
CA TYR A 72 -6.48 -10.79 -3.90
C TYR A 72 -7.14 -10.57 -5.27
N ARG A 73 -7.01 -9.37 -5.87
CA ARG A 73 -7.57 -9.08 -7.20
C ARG A 73 -6.64 -9.44 -8.35
N GLY A 74 -5.34 -9.27 -8.18
CA GLY A 74 -4.33 -9.46 -9.23
C GLY A 74 -3.83 -10.90 -9.38
N GLY A 75 -4.09 -11.77 -8.41
CA GLY A 75 -3.72 -13.19 -8.43
C GLY A 75 -2.28 -13.49 -8.03
N ILE A 76 -1.49 -12.50 -7.59
CA ILE A 76 -0.14 -12.76 -7.06
C ILE A 76 -0.25 -13.53 -5.74
N PRO A 77 0.47 -14.65 -5.56
CA PRO A 77 0.46 -15.38 -4.29
C PRO A 77 0.80 -14.47 -3.11
N LEU A 78 0.11 -14.62 -2.00
CA LEU A 78 0.34 -13.86 -0.77
C LEU A 78 1.01 -14.73 0.28
N THR A 79 1.83 -14.11 1.14
CA THR A 79 2.43 -14.78 2.29
C THR A 79 2.48 -13.85 3.50
N LEU A 80 2.48 -14.43 4.70
CA LEU A 80 2.69 -13.71 5.96
C LEU A 80 4.18 -13.49 6.25
N ARG A 81 5.08 -14.27 5.64
CA ARG A 81 6.53 -14.18 5.86
C ARG A 81 7.30 -14.16 4.54
N PRO A 82 8.37 -13.37 4.42
CA PRO A 82 9.20 -13.30 3.20
C PRO A 82 9.64 -14.69 2.72
N ASN A 83 9.39 -15.01 1.43
CA ASN A 83 9.81 -16.27 0.81
C ASN A 83 10.33 -16.15 -0.63
N GLY A 84 10.47 -14.91 -1.14
CA GLY A 84 10.94 -14.61 -2.50
C GLY A 84 9.95 -14.87 -3.64
N ILE A 85 8.80 -15.51 -3.38
CA ILE A 85 7.87 -16.01 -4.40
C ILE A 85 6.51 -15.31 -4.31
N ALA A 86 6.07 -15.01 -3.09
CA ALA A 86 4.79 -14.41 -2.77
C ALA A 86 4.96 -12.98 -2.24
N LEU A 87 3.92 -12.15 -2.37
CA LEU A 87 3.90 -10.79 -1.84
C LEU A 87 3.75 -10.85 -0.31
N PRO A 88 4.74 -10.38 0.48
CA PRO A 88 4.69 -10.43 1.95
C PRO A 88 3.79 -9.35 2.54
N ARG A 89 3.58 -9.37 3.85
CA ARG A 89 2.63 -8.48 4.53
C ARG A 89 3.15 -7.06 4.69
N ARG A 90 4.43 -6.87 5.01
CA ARG A 90 4.98 -5.56 5.42
C ARG A 90 5.66 -4.84 4.25
N SER A 91 5.61 -3.51 4.23
CA SER A 91 6.12 -2.66 3.13
C SER A 91 7.61 -2.87 2.84
N PHE A 92 8.50 -2.89 3.85
CA PHE A 92 9.93 -3.18 3.61
C PHE A 92 10.14 -4.62 3.12
N GLU A 93 9.37 -5.60 3.59
CA GLU A 93 9.48 -7.00 3.13
C GLU A 93 9.10 -7.09 1.66
N MET A 94 8.11 -6.30 1.21
CA MET A 94 7.73 -6.26 -0.19
C MET A 94 8.89 -5.73 -1.06
N LEU A 95 9.65 -4.75 -0.58
CA LEU A 95 10.85 -4.30 -1.31
C LEU A 95 11.89 -5.43 -1.36
N GLU A 96 12.19 -6.04 -0.22
CA GLU A 96 13.26 -7.03 -0.05
C GLU A 96 12.97 -8.37 -0.76
N SER A 97 11.72 -8.84 -0.72
CA SER A 97 11.38 -10.24 -0.98
C SER A 97 10.13 -10.49 -1.83
N ALA A 98 9.35 -9.47 -2.24
CA ALA A 98 8.25 -9.72 -3.17
C ALA A 98 8.77 -10.28 -4.51
N PRO A 99 7.92 -10.94 -5.32
CA PRO A 99 8.27 -11.35 -6.67
C PRO A 99 8.63 -10.16 -7.58
N GLY A 100 9.11 -10.48 -8.78
CA GLY A 100 9.49 -9.48 -9.79
C GLY A 100 10.88 -8.87 -9.55
N VAL A 101 11.07 -7.62 -9.97
CA VAL A 101 12.39 -6.98 -10.04
C VAL A 101 12.43 -5.59 -9.40
N VAL A 102 13.51 -5.30 -8.67
CA VAL A 102 13.79 -3.95 -8.17
C VAL A 102 14.27 -3.07 -9.33
N ILE A 103 13.45 -2.08 -9.70
CA ILE A 103 13.73 -1.16 -10.82
C ILE A 103 14.44 0.11 -10.37
N ILE A 104 14.23 0.53 -9.12
CA ILE A 104 14.95 1.62 -8.47
C ILE A 104 15.38 1.10 -7.10
N ARG A 105 16.69 1.05 -6.85
CA ARG A 105 17.27 0.55 -5.60
C ARG A 105 17.16 1.60 -4.51
N ASN A 106 16.92 1.15 -3.27
CA ASN A 106 17.07 2.01 -2.10
C ASN A 106 18.57 2.32 -1.90
N THR A 107 18.94 3.60 -1.97
CA THR A 107 20.31 4.08 -1.74
C THR A 107 20.39 4.98 -0.50
N GLY A 108 19.32 5.06 0.30
CA GLY A 108 19.13 6.06 1.35
C GLY A 108 18.80 7.46 0.82
N MET A 109 19.01 7.71 -0.48
CA MET A 109 18.72 8.98 -1.13
C MET A 109 17.48 8.90 -2.01
N ARG A 110 16.84 10.06 -2.20
CA ARG A 110 15.73 10.22 -3.13
C ARG A 110 16.18 9.91 -4.57
N PRO A 111 15.50 9.00 -5.29
CA PRO A 111 15.74 8.78 -6.71
C PRO A 111 15.45 10.04 -7.54
N THR A 112 16.38 10.42 -8.43
CA THR A 112 16.23 11.56 -9.33
C THR A 112 15.81 11.16 -10.75
N ASN A 113 16.15 9.94 -11.19
CA ASN A 113 15.75 9.41 -12.48
C ASN A 113 14.50 8.53 -12.34
N LEU A 114 13.35 9.06 -12.78
CA LEU A 114 12.06 8.37 -12.74
C LEU A 114 11.67 7.70 -14.06
N SER A 115 12.52 7.74 -15.10
CA SER A 115 12.18 7.25 -16.45
C SER A 115 11.97 5.74 -16.54
N ARG A 116 12.42 4.99 -15.52
CA ARG A 116 12.24 3.53 -15.44
C ARG A 116 10.88 3.11 -14.89
N LEU A 117 10.14 4.04 -14.27
CA LEU A 117 8.83 3.75 -13.68
C LEU A 117 7.78 3.53 -14.78
N ALA A 118 6.91 2.57 -14.56
CA ALA A 118 5.71 2.28 -15.35
C ALA A 118 4.50 2.14 -14.42
N PRO A 119 3.29 2.51 -14.87
CA PRO A 119 2.07 2.34 -14.09
C PRO A 119 1.97 0.92 -13.53
N GLY A 120 1.65 0.82 -12.24
CA GLY A 120 1.60 -0.45 -11.50
C GLY A 120 2.84 -0.76 -10.67
N ASP A 121 3.98 -0.09 -10.90
CA ASP A 121 5.16 -0.29 -10.06
C ASP A 121 4.87 0.05 -8.60
N LEU A 122 5.33 -0.81 -7.68
CA LEU A 122 5.34 -0.51 -6.26
C LEU A 122 6.37 0.57 -5.97
N LEU A 123 5.98 1.55 -5.17
CA LEU A 123 6.80 2.66 -4.72
C LEU A 123 6.98 2.57 -3.22
N PHE A 124 8.22 2.66 -2.75
CA PHE A 124 8.58 2.51 -1.35
C PHE A 124 9.11 3.82 -0.78
N PHE A 125 8.64 4.14 0.42
CA PHE A 125 8.91 5.38 1.10
C PHE A 125 9.37 5.13 2.53
N ASP A 126 10.22 6.04 3.00
CA ASP A 126 10.70 6.20 4.36
C ASP A 126 10.07 7.50 4.89
N ALA A 127 8.77 7.41 5.22
CA ALA A 127 7.88 8.56 5.39
C ALA A 127 7.69 8.97 6.87
N SER A 128 8.17 8.17 7.81
CA SER A 128 8.25 8.44 9.23
C SER A 128 9.69 8.74 9.62
N SER A 129 9.86 9.60 10.62
CA SER A 129 11.16 9.91 11.20
C SER A 129 11.55 8.96 12.34
N ASP A 130 10.68 8.00 12.67
CA ASP A 130 10.61 7.40 14.00
C ASP A 130 11.09 5.94 14.00
N ASP A 131 11.41 5.35 12.83
CA ASP A 131 11.66 3.92 12.65
C ASP A 131 13.05 3.57 12.07
N ALA A 132 14.03 4.45 12.29
CA ALA A 132 15.42 4.28 11.89
C ALA A 132 15.64 4.19 10.36
N GLU A 133 14.97 5.08 9.60
CA GLU A 133 15.13 5.24 8.14
C GLU A 133 14.72 3.99 7.34
N ARG A 134 13.80 3.19 7.89
CA ARG A 134 13.32 1.98 7.24
C ARG A 134 12.17 2.34 6.31
N ILE A 135 11.97 1.51 5.28
CA ILE A 135 10.74 1.59 4.49
C ILE A 135 9.54 1.28 5.39
N ASP A 136 8.68 2.28 5.58
CA ASP A 136 7.44 2.18 6.34
C ASP A 136 6.20 2.23 5.47
N HIS A 137 6.30 2.79 4.26
CA HIS A 137 5.14 3.08 3.44
C HIS A 137 5.31 2.59 2.01
N VAL A 138 4.21 2.12 1.44
CA VAL A 138 4.15 1.62 0.07
C VAL A 138 2.94 2.19 -0.66
N GLY A 139 3.11 2.42 -1.95
CA GLY A 139 2.05 2.82 -2.87
C GLY A 139 2.28 2.25 -4.26
N MET A 140 1.41 2.62 -5.19
CA MET A 140 1.47 2.18 -6.59
C MET A 140 1.59 3.39 -7.50
N TYR A 141 2.56 3.35 -8.41
CA TYR A 141 2.75 4.39 -9.42
C TYR A 141 1.60 4.38 -10.44
N LEU A 142 1.09 5.55 -10.80
CA LEU A 142 -0.02 5.71 -11.74
C LEU A 142 0.41 6.26 -13.10
N GLY A 143 1.59 6.87 -13.20
CA GLY A 143 2.00 7.63 -14.37
C GLY A 143 2.03 9.15 -14.13
N PRO A 144 2.46 9.93 -15.13
CA PRO A 144 2.36 11.38 -15.09
C PRO A 144 0.89 11.85 -15.19
N ASP A 145 0.54 12.92 -14.47
CA ASP A 145 -0.73 13.62 -14.69
C ASP A 145 -0.68 14.54 -15.91
N THR A 146 -1.76 15.30 -16.15
CA THR A 146 -1.85 16.26 -17.27
C THR A 146 -0.85 17.41 -17.22
N THR A 147 -0.18 17.62 -16.09
CA THR A 147 0.90 18.60 -15.91
C THR A 147 2.29 17.96 -15.98
N GLY A 148 2.36 16.64 -16.19
CA GLY A 148 3.60 15.87 -16.21
C GLY A 148 4.06 15.39 -14.84
N ALA A 149 3.33 15.66 -13.75
CA ALA A 149 3.77 15.29 -12.41
C ALA A 149 3.58 13.79 -12.16
N HIS A 150 4.60 13.11 -11.65
CA HIS A 150 4.60 11.67 -11.43
C HIS A 150 3.67 11.27 -10.26
N ARG A 151 2.46 10.79 -10.54
CA ARG A 151 1.42 10.46 -9.55
C ARG A 151 1.49 9.04 -9.01
N PHE A 152 0.99 8.87 -7.79
CA PHE A 152 0.80 7.56 -7.18
C PHE A 152 -0.46 7.50 -6.32
N ILE A 153 -0.88 6.29 -5.98
CA ILE A 153 -1.96 6.01 -5.03
C ILE A 153 -1.40 5.22 -3.84
N SER A 154 -1.89 5.50 -2.64
CA SER A 154 -1.54 4.74 -1.43
C SER A 154 -2.63 4.89 -0.37
N SER A 155 -2.75 3.92 0.54
CA SER A 155 -3.59 4.07 1.74
C SER A 155 -2.86 4.82 2.83
N ARG A 156 -3.48 5.83 3.44
CA ARG A 156 -2.82 6.76 4.38
C ARG A 156 -3.56 6.93 5.70
N LYS A 157 -2.80 7.00 6.80
CA LYS A 157 -3.32 7.34 8.14
C LYS A 157 -4.07 8.67 8.15
N THR A 158 -3.49 9.70 7.52
CA THR A 158 -3.95 11.10 7.58
C THR A 158 -5.30 11.33 6.91
N ILE A 159 -5.59 10.63 5.82
CA ILE A 159 -6.87 10.77 5.10
C ILE A 159 -7.87 9.70 5.48
N ASN A 160 -7.41 8.63 6.15
CA ASN A 160 -8.15 7.42 6.44
C ASN A 160 -8.46 6.58 5.20
N GLY A 161 -7.43 5.96 4.62
CA GLY A 161 -7.61 4.96 3.56
C GLY A 161 -6.92 5.33 2.23
N PRO A 162 -7.19 4.56 1.16
CA PRO A 162 -6.63 4.75 -0.18
C PRO A 162 -6.94 6.13 -0.76
N THR A 163 -5.91 6.81 -1.29
CA THR A 163 -6.07 8.08 -1.97
C THR A 163 -4.99 8.34 -3.02
N MET A 164 -5.38 9.05 -4.07
CA MET A 164 -4.49 9.75 -5.00
C MET A 164 -4.44 11.27 -4.72
N GLY A 165 -5.16 11.73 -3.70
CA GLY A 165 -5.31 13.15 -3.38
C GLY A 165 -4.07 13.74 -2.72
N ASP A 166 -4.02 15.07 -2.68
CA ASP A 166 -2.87 15.81 -2.14
C ASP A 166 -3.02 16.19 -0.65
N LYS A 167 -4.12 15.74 -0.01
CA LYS A 167 -4.35 15.94 1.43
C LYS A 167 -3.44 15.02 2.25
N GLY A 168 -2.78 15.57 3.27
CA GLY A 168 -1.85 14.83 4.11
C GLY A 168 -0.52 14.48 3.41
N GLY A 169 -0.20 15.18 2.31
CA GLY A 169 0.99 14.99 1.50
C GLY A 169 0.62 14.90 0.01
N ARG A 170 1.31 15.65 -0.85
CA ARG A 170 1.04 15.58 -2.29
C ARG A 170 1.39 14.20 -2.83
N SER A 171 0.50 13.62 -3.63
CA SER A 171 0.69 12.31 -4.26
C SER A 171 1.57 12.41 -5.51
N ILE A 172 2.74 13.03 -5.38
CA ILE A 172 3.71 13.24 -6.45
C ILE A 172 5.12 12.83 -6.03
N LEU A 173 5.94 12.36 -6.98
CA LEU A 173 7.30 11.90 -6.73
C LEU A 173 8.38 12.95 -7.02
N ASP A 174 8.07 13.97 -7.80
CA ASP A 174 8.98 14.96 -8.39
C ASP A 174 8.90 16.35 -7.73
N GLY A 175 8.26 16.46 -6.56
CA GLY A 175 8.09 17.73 -5.82
C GLY A 175 9.00 17.92 -4.59
N THR A 176 8.58 18.81 -3.69
CA THR A 176 9.25 19.10 -2.40
C THR A 176 8.45 18.63 -1.17
N GLY A 177 7.30 17.99 -1.39
CA GLY A 177 6.44 17.47 -0.33
C GLY A 177 6.98 16.19 0.32
N THR A 178 6.34 15.74 1.40
CA THR A 178 6.74 14.57 2.19
C THR A 178 7.07 13.36 1.33
N TYR A 179 6.12 12.90 0.49
CA TYR A 179 6.32 11.71 -0.33
C TYR A 179 7.39 11.84 -1.41
N ALA A 180 7.56 13.05 -1.96
CA ALA A 180 8.64 13.31 -2.89
C ALA A 180 10.01 13.20 -2.20
N LYS A 181 10.12 13.70 -0.95
CA LYS A 181 11.34 13.64 -0.14
C LYS A 181 11.61 12.25 0.44
N SER A 182 10.56 11.48 0.75
CA SER A 182 10.67 10.15 1.35
C SER A 182 10.72 9.01 0.35
N PHE A 183 10.58 9.26 -0.96
CA PHE A 183 10.69 8.22 -1.97
C PHE A 183 12.11 7.62 -1.97
N ARG A 184 12.21 6.28 -1.95
CA ARG A 184 13.49 5.57 -1.83
C ARG A 184 13.71 4.51 -2.91
N ALA A 185 12.69 3.75 -3.26
CA ALA A 185 12.85 2.60 -4.14
C ALA A 185 11.57 2.27 -4.89
N ALA A 186 11.71 1.45 -5.93
CA ALA A 186 10.58 0.92 -6.68
C ALA A 186 10.84 -0.51 -7.14
N ARG A 187 9.77 -1.31 -7.18
CA ARG A 187 9.76 -2.71 -7.63
C ARG A 187 8.61 -2.92 -8.62
N ARG A 188 8.90 -3.65 -9.69
CA ARG A 188 7.89 -4.16 -10.62
C ARG A 188 7.58 -5.59 -10.23
N LEU A 189 6.29 -5.88 -9.98
CA LEU A 189 5.80 -7.22 -9.66
C LEU A 189 5.65 -8.08 -10.93
#